data_AF-A0A4Q3JA56-F1
#
_entry.id   AF-A0A4Q3JA56-F1
#
_cell.length_a   1.000
_cell.length_b   1.000
_cell.length_c   1.000
_cell.angle_alpha   90.00
_cell.angle_beta   90.00
_cell.angle_gamma   90.00
#
_symmetry.space_group_name_H-M   'P 1'
#
loop_
_entity.id
_entity.type
_entity.pdbx_description
1 polymer ?
#
loop_
_entity_poly.entity_id
_entity_poly.type
_entity_poly.pdbx_seq_one_letter_code
_entity_poly.pdbx_strand_id
1 'polypeptide(L)'
;MRAVLVTVVTIAAALGCSPGGRAADAEATDRASLRQGVASDEQVVALLRPVDDLALKGKPDEAVARLESEVRPASQRSLALVKTLAATSPWGQGHRQTLGVLVTDRAASLERYAAALRSNDLTAVVAALEEQQGLDRRGAALAAAVQAPAAP
;
A
#
# COMPACT_ATOMS: atom_id res chain seq x y z
N MET A 1 -47.07 -18.35 -59.49
CA MET A 1 -47.25 -18.34 -58.01
C MET A 1 -45.87 -18.34 -57.38
N ARG A 2 -45.63 -17.42 -56.45
CA ARG A 2 -44.31 -16.97 -55.97
C ARG A 2 -43.68 -17.99 -55.01
N ALA A 3 -42.42 -18.35 -55.26
CA ALA A 3 -41.58 -19.07 -54.31
C ALA A 3 -41.12 -18.11 -53.20
N VAL A 4 -41.40 -18.46 -51.94
CA VAL A 4 -41.00 -17.69 -50.76
C VAL A 4 -39.66 -18.23 -50.28
N LEU A 5 -38.61 -17.43 -50.45
CA LEU A 5 -37.28 -17.66 -49.89
C LEU A 5 -37.32 -17.25 -48.41
N VAL A 6 -37.27 -18.22 -47.49
CA VAL A 6 -37.13 -17.94 -46.05
C VAL A 6 -35.64 -17.90 -45.71
N THR A 7 -35.08 -16.70 -45.71
CA THR A 7 -33.72 -16.46 -45.20
C THR A 7 -33.76 -16.46 -43.68
N VAL A 8 -33.40 -17.58 -43.06
CA VAL A 8 -33.13 -17.63 -41.62
C VAL A 8 -31.76 -16.98 -41.40
N VAL A 9 -31.78 -15.72 -40.97
CA VAL A 9 -30.58 -15.02 -40.49
C VAL A 9 -30.32 -15.47 -39.06
N THR A 10 -29.42 -16.41 -38.88
CA THR A 10 -28.89 -16.80 -37.58
C THR A 10 -27.95 -15.70 -37.10
N ILE A 11 -28.46 -14.75 -36.31
CA ILE A 11 -27.63 -13.79 -35.59
C ILE A 11 -26.99 -14.52 -34.41
N ALA A 12 -25.83 -15.12 -34.63
CA ALA A 12 -24.94 -15.58 -33.57
C ALA A 12 -24.29 -14.36 -32.91
N ALA A 13 -24.98 -13.76 -31.94
CA ALA A 13 -24.37 -12.81 -31.02
C ALA A 13 -23.44 -13.59 -30.07
N ALA A 14 -22.23 -13.90 -30.54
CA ALA A 14 -21.13 -14.25 -29.66
C ALA A 14 -20.71 -12.98 -28.91
N LEU A 15 -21.44 -12.64 -27.84
CA LEU A 15 -20.94 -11.79 -26.77
C LEU A 15 -19.83 -12.56 -26.06
N GLY A 16 -18.66 -12.58 -26.69
CA GLY A 16 -17.44 -13.13 -26.14
C GLY A 16 -17.09 -12.35 -24.88
N CYS A 17 -17.49 -12.88 -23.72
CA CYS A 17 -16.79 -12.62 -22.47
C CYS A 17 -15.40 -13.23 -22.61
N SER A 18 -14.47 -12.50 -23.25
CA SER A 18 -13.06 -12.87 -23.24
C SER A 18 -12.61 -12.89 -21.78
N PRO A 19 -12.09 -14.02 -21.26
CA PRO A 19 -11.61 -14.14 -19.89
C PRO A 19 -10.61 -13.04 -19.50
N GLY A 20 -9.88 -12.50 -20.47
CA GLY A 20 -8.94 -11.39 -20.29
C GLY A 20 -9.59 -10.06 -19.88
N GLY A 21 -10.80 -9.74 -20.36
CA GLY A 21 -11.47 -8.48 -20.03
C GLY A 21 -11.86 -8.39 -18.55
N ARG A 22 -12.49 -9.46 -18.02
CA ARG A 22 -12.84 -9.53 -16.59
C ARG A 22 -11.63 -9.52 -15.67
N ALA A 23 -10.52 -10.14 -16.10
CA ALA A 23 -9.28 -10.15 -15.32
C ALA A 23 -8.65 -8.75 -15.26
N ALA A 24 -8.60 -8.03 -16.39
CA ALA A 24 -8.12 -6.65 -16.46
C ALA A 24 -8.98 -5.69 -15.63
N ASP A 25 -10.31 -5.83 -15.66
CA ASP A 25 -11.24 -5.03 -14.86
C ASP A 25 -11.06 -5.27 -13.34
N ALA A 26 -10.83 -6.52 -12.95
CA ALA A 26 -10.53 -6.88 -11.55
C ALA A 26 -9.19 -6.28 -11.10
N GLU A 27 -8.14 -6.37 -11.93
CA GLU A 27 -6.84 -5.75 -11.61
C GLU A 27 -6.95 -4.22 -11.50
N ALA A 28 -7.67 -3.56 -12.42
CA ALA A 28 -7.87 -2.12 -12.37
C ALA A 28 -8.59 -1.67 -11.08
N THR A 29 -9.60 -2.44 -10.67
CA THR A 29 -10.33 -2.22 -9.40
C THR A 29 -9.40 -2.42 -8.19
N ASP A 30 -8.65 -3.51 -8.17
CA ASP A 30 -7.69 -3.80 -7.10
C ASP A 30 -6.59 -2.73 -7.01
N ARG A 31 -6.10 -2.21 -8.15
CA ARG A 31 -5.14 -1.09 -8.20
C ARG A 31 -5.69 0.15 -7.50
N ALA A 32 -6.94 0.53 -7.78
CA ALA A 32 -7.57 1.67 -7.13
C ALA A 32 -7.65 1.50 -5.61
N SER A 33 -8.02 0.30 -5.14
CA SER A 33 -8.06 -0.03 -3.71
C SER A 33 -6.66 0.02 -3.06
N LEU A 34 -5.66 -0.56 -3.71
CA LEU A 34 -4.28 -0.58 -3.22
C LEU A 34 -3.65 0.82 -3.16
N ARG A 35 -3.99 1.73 -4.07
CA ARG A 35 -3.53 3.14 -4.02
C ARG A 35 -3.98 3.82 -2.72
N GLN A 36 -5.18 3.52 -2.24
CA GLN A 36 -5.66 4.08 -0.97
C GLN A 36 -4.80 3.59 0.21
N GLY A 37 -4.45 2.30 0.22
CA GLY A 37 -3.58 1.73 1.24
C GLY A 37 -2.15 2.28 1.20
N VAL A 38 -1.56 2.39 0.00
CA VAL A 38 -0.24 3.00 -0.21
C VAL A 38 -0.23 4.45 0.25
N ALA A 39 -1.22 5.25 -0.15
CA ALA A 39 -1.33 6.65 0.28
C ALA A 39 -1.44 6.79 1.81
N SER A 40 -2.08 5.82 2.49
CA SER A 40 -2.12 5.81 3.96
C SER A 40 -0.76 5.50 4.60
N ASP A 41 0.07 4.64 4.00
CA ASP A 41 1.46 4.42 4.47
C ASP A 41 2.34 5.64 4.21
N GLU A 42 2.21 6.26 3.03
CA GLU A 42 2.92 7.51 2.69
C GLU A 42 2.63 8.65 3.67
N GLN A 43 1.41 8.73 4.21
CA GLN A 43 1.09 9.66 5.29
C GLN A 43 1.85 9.35 6.59
N VAL A 44 2.04 8.08 6.95
CA VAL A 44 2.86 7.69 8.10
C VAL A 44 4.32 8.12 7.89
N VAL A 45 4.86 7.89 6.69
CA VAL A 45 6.22 8.33 6.31
C VAL A 45 6.35 9.85 6.38
N ALA A 46 5.36 10.60 5.89
CA ALA A 46 5.37 12.06 5.97
C ALA A 46 5.39 12.56 7.42
N LEU A 47 4.67 11.89 8.33
CA LEU A 47 4.65 12.22 9.76
C LEU A 47 5.94 11.83 10.50
N LEU A 48 6.73 10.90 9.96
CA LEU A 48 8.03 10.52 10.52
C LEU A 48 9.10 11.58 10.30
N ARG A 49 9.06 12.33 9.19
CA ARG A 49 10.12 13.32 8.88
C ARG A 49 10.36 14.34 10.02
N PRO A 50 9.32 14.96 10.61
CA PRO A 50 9.55 15.86 11.75
C PRO A 50 10.04 15.15 13.01
N VAL A 51 9.76 13.85 13.19
CA VAL A 51 10.31 13.05 14.30
C VAL A 51 11.82 12.86 14.10
N ASP A 52 12.24 12.50 12.89
CA ASP A 52 13.65 12.36 12.54
C ASP A 52 14.42 13.67 12.69
N ASP A 53 13.82 14.79 12.25
CA ASP A 53 14.39 16.12 12.43
C ASP A 53 14.60 16.47 13.92
N LEU A 54 13.67 16.08 14.80
CA LEU A 54 13.79 16.29 16.25
C LEU A 54 14.90 15.41 16.84
N ALA A 55 14.96 14.13 16.44
CA ALA A 55 16.00 13.21 16.86
C ALA A 55 17.40 13.73 16.48
N LEU A 56 17.57 14.16 15.23
CA LEU A 56 18.83 14.72 14.72
C LEU A 56 19.23 16.05 15.38
N LYS A 57 18.26 16.82 15.88
CA LYS A 57 18.49 18.05 16.66
C LYS A 57 18.78 17.79 18.15
N GLY A 58 18.93 16.53 18.56
CA GLY A 58 19.17 16.17 19.95
C GLY A 58 17.97 16.43 20.86
N LYS A 59 16.74 16.33 20.32
CA LYS A 59 15.47 16.49 21.06
C LYS A 59 14.70 15.16 21.12
N PRO A 60 15.26 14.10 21.74
CA PRO A 60 14.65 12.77 21.73
C PRO A 60 13.28 12.73 22.43
N ASP A 61 13.08 13.50 23.50
CA ASP A 61 11.80 13.53 24.22
C ASP A 61 10.67 14.13 23.37
N GLU A 62 10.95 15.22 22.65
CA GLU A 62 10.01 15.82 21.70
C GLU A 62 9.72 14.87 20.52
N ALA A 63 10.76 14.18 20.03
CA ALA A 63 10.63 13.18 18.97
C ALA A 63 9.71 12.03 19.40
N VAL A 64 9.91 11.48 20.59
CA VAL A 64 9.06 10.42 21.17
C VAL A 64 7.62 10.91 21.33
N ALA A 65 7.41 12.09 21.92
CA ALA A 65 6.08 12.64 22.11
C ALA A 65 5.31 12.77 20.79
N ARG A 66 5.99 13.21 19.73
CA ARG A 66 5.39 13.33 18.39
C ARG A 66 5.15 11.95 17.74
N LEU A 67 6.08 11.02 17.88
CA LEU A 67 5.92 9.64 17.40
C LEU A 67 4.68 9.00 18.02
N GLU A 68 4.45 9.17 19.33
CA GLU A 68 3.33 8.56 20.03
C GLU A 68 1.98 9.25 19.77
N SER A 69 1.95 10.57 19.68
CA SER A 69 0.71 11.32 19.51
C SER A 69 0.25 11.42 18.06
N GLU A 70 1.16 11.39 17.08
CA GLU A 70 0.82 11.58 15.66
C GLU A 70 1.09 10.32 14.82
N VAL A 71 2.32 9.80 14.86
CA VAL A 71 2.77 8.73 13.95
C VAL A 71 2.10 7.40 14.29
N ARG A 72 2.10 7.00 15.57
CA ARG A 72 1.54 5.73 16.02
C ARG A 72 0.03 5.61 15.71
N PRO A 73 -0.83 6.61 16.00
CA PRO A 73 -2.23 6.58 15.58
C PRO A 73 -2.41 6.50 14.06
N ALA A 74 -1.57 7.20 13.28
CA ALA A 74 -1.61 7.10 11.82
C ALA A 74 -1.25 5.70 11.31
N SER A 75 -0.21 5.08 11.88
CA SER A 75 0.20 3.71 11.58
C SER A 75 -0.89 2.70 11.93
N GLN A 76 -1.57 2.86 13.07
CA GLN A 76 -2.71 2.02 13.45
C GLN A 76 -3.89 2.15 12.47
N ARG A 77 -4.19 3.38 12.01
CA ARG A 77 -5.21 3.60 10.96
C ARG A 77 -4.82 2.94 9.64
N SER A 78 -3.55 3.05 9.23
CA SER A 78 -3.03 2.39 8.03
C SER A 78 -3.18 0.86 8.12
N LEU A 79 -2.79 0.26 9.25
CA LEU A 79 -2.99 -1.16 9.53
C LEU A 79 -4.47 -1.58 9.43
N ALA A 80 -5.37 -0.81 10.04
CA ALA A 80 -6.79 -1.08 10.01
C ALA A 80 -7.34 -1.00 8.57
N LEU A 81 -6.95 0.02 7.80
CA LEU A 81 -7.34 0.20 6.41
C LEU A 81 -6.88 -0.99 5.56
N VAL A 82 -5.60 -1.36 5.63
CA VAL A 82 -5.03 -2.44 4.80
C VAL A 82 -5.74 -3.78 5.04
N LYS A 83 -6.18 -4.05 6.27
CA LYS A 83 -6.98 -5.25 6.60
C LYS A 83 -8.35 -5.27 5.92
N THR A 84 -8.92 -4.11 5.61
CA THR A 84 -10.23 -3.98 4.94
C THR A 84 -10.15 -3.94 3.42
N LEU A 85 -8.94 -3.78 2.84
CA LEU A 85 -8.81 -3.73 1.38
C LEU A 85 -9.21 -5.07 0.77
N ALA A 86 -10.13 -5.00 -0.18
CA ALA A 86 -10.48 -6.13 -1.02
C ALA A 86 -9.47 -6.23 -2.18
N ALA A 87 -9.05 -7.45 -2.48
CA ALA A 87 -8.29 -7.74 -3.68
C ALA A 87 -8.77 -9.06 -4.25
N THR A 88 -9.24 -9.04 -5.49
CA THR A 88 -9.95 -10.17 -6.11
C THR A 88 -9.12 -10.86 -7.18
N SER A 89 -8.26 -10.12 -7.88
CA SER A 89 -7.30 -10.66 -8.84
C SER A 89 -6.08 -11.27 -8.12
N PRO A 90 -5.39 -12.24 -8.74
CA PRO A 90 -4.12 -12.75 -8.21
C PRO A 90 -3.05 -11.64 -8.04
N TRP A 91 -3.00 -10.70 -8.98
CA TRP A 91 -2.11 -9.54 -8.91
C TRP A 91 -2.40 -8.69 -7.66
N GLY A 92 -3.68 -8.36 -7.44
CA GLY A 92 -4.11 -7.56 -6.30
C GLY A 92 -3.88 -8.28 -4.97
N GLN A 93 -4.15 -9.58 -4.90
CA GLN A 93 -3.94 -10.38 -3.69
C GLN A 93 -2.46 -10.37 -3.26
N GLY A 94 -1.55 -10.56 -4.22
CA GLY A 94 -0.10 -10.49 -3.97
C GLY A 94 0.33 -9.13 -3.45
N HIS A 95 -0.07 -8.04 -4.12
CA HIS A 95 0.30 -6.69 -3.70
C HIS A 95 -0.35 -6.27 -2.38
N ARG A 96 -1.58 -6.72 -2.09
CA ARG A 96 -2.23 -6.52 -0.80
C ARG A 96 -1.46 -7.22 0.32
N GLN A 97 -0.98 -8.43 0.09
CA GLN A 97 -0.13 -9.13 1.05
C GLN A 97 1.19 -8.37 1.27
N THR A 98 1.85 -7.92 0.21
CA THR A 98 3.07 -7.10 0.30
C THR A 98 2.84 -5.82 1.10
N LEU A 99 1.74 -5.10 0.82
CA LEU A 99 1.34 -3.92 1.57
C LEU A 99 1.10 -4.24 3.04
N GLY A 100 0.37 -5.33 3.33
CA GLY A 100 0.10 -5.79 4.70
C GLY A 100 1.35 -6.07 5.50
N VAL A 101 2.34 -6.71 4.90
CA VAL A 101 3.66 -6.94 5.51
C VAL A 101 4.37 -5.61 5.74
N LEU A 102 4.42 -4.73 4.75
CA LEU A 102 5.08 -3.41 4.86
C LEU A 102 4.54 -2.58 6.04
N VAL A 103 3.20 -2.43 6.14
CA VAL A 103 2.60 -1.62 7.21
C VAL A 103 2.77 -2.27 8.60
N THR A 104 2.83 -3.60 8.65
CA THR A 104 3.08 -4.34 9.90
C THR A 104 4.53 -4.17 10.35
N ASP A 105 5.49 -4.34 9.44
CA ASP A 105 6.91 -4.12 9.71
C ASP A 105 7.16 -2.68 10.18
N ARG A 106 6.53 -1.70 9.50
CA ARG A 106 6.62 -0.29 9.89
C ARG A 106 6.09 -0.06 11.29
N ALA A 107 4.91 -0.57 11.63
CA ALA A 107 4.35 -0.44 12.97
C ALA A 107 5.28 -1.04 14.05
N ALA A 108 5.85 -2.23 13.78
CA ALA A 108 6.81 -2.84 14.70
C ALA A 108 8.11 -2.03 14.83
N SER A 109 8.59 -1.43 13.73
CA SER A 109 9.78 -0.59 13.75
C SER A 109 9.55 0.73 14.51
N LEU A 110 8.34 1.29 14.49
CA LEU A 110 8.00 2.48 15.31
C LEU A 110 8.18 2.22 16.82
N GLU A 111 7.88 1.00 17.30
CA GLU A 111 8.12 0.62 18.70
C GLU A 111 9.62 0.63 19.02
N ARG A 112 10.43 0.02 18.15
CA ARG A 112 11.89 -0.02 18.30
C ARG A 112 12.49 1.38 18.23
N TYR A 113 12.01 2.22 17.32
CA TYR A 113 12.49 3.59 17.19
C TYR A 113 12.16 4.42 18.43
N ALA A 114 10.94 4.31 18.96
CA ALA A 114 10.58 4.97 20.21
C ALA A 114 11.41 4.48 21.40
N ALA A 115 11.71 3.17 21.47
CA ALA A 115 12.61 2.63 22.50
C ALA A 115 14.05 3.14 22.34
N ALA A 116 14.57 3.20 21.11
CA ALA A 116 15.89 3.74 20.81
C ALA A 116 16.01 5.22 21.24
N LEU A 117 15.04 6.06 20.87
CA LEU A 117 15.01 7.47 21.26
C LEU A 117 15.04 7.66 22.78
N ARG A 118 14.28 6.84 23.53
CA ARG A 118 14.27 6.89 25.00
C ARG A 118 15.55 6.40 25.66
N SER A 119 16.23 5.46 25.03
CA SER A 119 17.46 4.87 25.58
C SER A 119 18.65 5.83 25.56
N ASN A 120 18.56 6.91 24.77
CA ASN A 120 19.66 7.82 24.46
C ASN A 120 20.89 7.11 23.85
N ASP A 121 20.72 5.90 23.32
CA ASP A 121 21.72 5.16 22.56
C ASP A 121 21.67 5.60 21.10
N LEU A 122 22.62 6.44 20.70
CA LEU A 122 22.74 6.93 19.32
C LEU A 122 22.93 5.79 18.31
N THR A 123 23.56 4.68 18.70
CA THR A 123 23.72 3.51 17.81
C THR A 123 22.37 2.88 17.53
N ALA A 124 21.53 2.72 18.56
CA ALA A 124 20.18 2.21 18.40
C ALA A 124 19.30 3.15 17.56
N VAL A 125 19.46 4.48 17.74
CA VAL A 125 18.73 5.48 16.95
C VAL A 125 19.12 5.40 15.46
N VAL A 126 20.41 5.31 15.15
CA VAL A 126 20.88 5.15 13.76
C VAL A 126 20.35 3.86 13.14
N ALA A 127 20.42 2.73 13.86
CA ALA A 127 19.88 1.46 13.38
C ALA A 127 18.37 1.53 13.09
N ALA A 128 17.60 2.23 13.93
CA ALA A 128 16.18 2.44 13.70
C ALA A 128 15.90 3.31 12.47
N LEU A 129 16.70 4.36 12.24
CA LEU A 129 16.62 5.20 11.04
C LEU A 129 16.94 4.42 9.76
N GLU A 130 17.97 3.58 9.79
CA GLU A 130 18.32 2.70 8.66
C GLU A 130 17.20 1.70 8.34
N GLU A 131 16.56 1.14 9.38
CA GLU A 131 15.38 0.29 9.22
C GLU A 131 14.23 1.04 8.54
N GLN A 132 13.91 2.26 8.99
CA GLN A 132 12.87 3.09 8.35
C GLN A 132 13.19 3.39 6.89
N GLN A 133 14.45 3.73 6.55
CA GLN A 133 14.87 3.91 5.15
C GLN A 133 14.70 2.64 4.31
N GLY A 134 14.95 1.46 4.89
CA GLY A 134 14.69 0.18 4.25
C GLY A 134 13.20 -0.01 3.91
N LEU A 135 12.31 0.35 4.85
CA LEU A 135 10.87 0.31 4.65
C LEU A 135 10.41 1.33 3.62
N ASP A 136 10.98 2.54 3.61
CA ASP A 136 10.63 3.58 2.64
C ASP A 136 10.98 3.19 1.20
N ARG A 137 12.13 2.52 0.99
CA ARG A 137 12.47 1.97 -0.33
C ARG A 137 11.48 0.89 -0.77
N ARG A 138 11.09 -0.01 0.13
CA ARG A 138 10.06 -1.03 -0.15
C ARG A 138 8.71 -0.39 -0.47
N GLY A 139 8.32 0.63 0.29
CA GLY A 139 7.10 1.40 0.08
C GLY A 139 7.09 2.10 -1.28
N ALA A 140 8.17 2.78 -1.65
CA ALA A 140 8.31 3.44 -2.95
C ALA A 140 8.23 2.45 -4.11
N ALA A 141 8.86 1.28 -4.00
CA ALA A 141 8.77 0.23 -5.02
C ALA A 141 7.32 -0.30 -5.18
N LEU A 142 6.62 -0.51 -4.07
CA LEU A 142 5.21 -0.92 -4.08
C LEU A 142 4.30 0.16 -4.68
N ALA A 143 4.53 1.43 -4.32
CA ALA A 143 3.79 2.57 -4.84
C ALA A 143 3.93 2.65 -6.38
N ALA A 144 5.14 2.54 -6.89
CA ALA A 144 5.41 2.51 -8.33
C ALA A 144 4.69 1.33 -9.02
N ALA A 145 4.73 0.13 -8.43
CA ALA A 145 4.06 -1.05 -8.98
C ALA A 145 2.53 -0.89 -9.06
N VAL A 146 1.92 -0.25 -8.07
CA VAL A 146 0.47 0.01 -8.01
C VAL A 146 0.04 1.16 -8.94
N GLN A 147 0.94 2.13 -9.19
CA GLN A 147 0.70 3.26 -10.09
C GLN A 147 0.86 2.89 -11.57
N ALA A 148 1.67 1.87 -11.89
CA ALA A 148 1.82 1.37 -13.25
C ALA A 148 0.46 0.99 -13.88
N PRO A 149 0.26 1.17 -15.19
CA PRO A 149 -0.92 0.67 -15.87
C PRO A 149 -0.96 -0.86 -15.83
N ALA A 150 -2.16 -1.44 -15.90
CA ALA A 150 -2.31 -2.88 -16.10
C ALA A 150 -1.65 -3.27 -17.44
N ALA A 151 -1.01 -4.43 -17.48
CA ALA A 151 -0.48 -4.96 -18.73
C ALA A 151 -1.64 -5.23 -19.71
N PRO A 152 -1.45 -4.98 -21.02
CA PRO A 152 -2.49 -5.17 -22.03
C PRO A 152 -2.88 -6.65 -22.21
#